data_AF-R1FAK2-F1
#
_entry.id   AF-R1FAK2-F1
#
_cell.length_a   1.000
_cell.length_b   1.000
_cell.length_c   1.000
_cell.angle_alpha   90.00
_cell.angle_beta   90.00
_cell.angle_gamma   90.00
#
_symmetry.space_group_name_H-M   'P 1'
#
loop_
_entity.id
_entity.type
_entity.pdbx_description
1 polymer ?
#
loop_
_entity_poly.entity_id
_entity_poly.type
_entity_poly.pdbx_seq_one_letter_code
_entity_poly.pdbx_strand_id
1 'polypeptide(L)' 'MGDLGGEPVVASPLYKQRYGLDDGRGLDDAGLAVRSWPTRLDGDLVWINLA' A
#
# COMPACT_ATOMS: atom_id res chain seq x y z
N MET A 1 9.23 -3.33 11.06
CA MET A 1 8.03 -3.29 10.21
C MET A 1 7.85 -1.85 9.79
N GLY A 2 7.48 -1.57 8.53
CA GLY A 2 7.30 -0.20 8.07
C GLY A 2 5.90 0.28 8.47
N ASP A 3 5.80 0.95 9.60
CA ASP A 3 4.56 1.61 10.01
C ASP A 3 4.83 3.07 10.32
N LEU A 4 3.82 3.92 10.09
CA LEU A 4 3.82 5.31 10.50
C LEU A 4 2.66 5.50 11.48
N GLY A 5 2.96 5.51 12.78
CA GLY A 5 1.92 5.66 13.80
C GLY A 5 0.90 4.53 13.78
N GLY A 6 1.30 3.32 13.39
CA GLY A 6 0.43 2.14 13.30
C GLY A 6 -0.23 1.90 11.94
N GLU A 7 -0.11 2.82 10.99
CA GLU A 7 -0.54 2.58 9.59
C GLU A 7 0.55 1.82 8.82
N PRO A 8 0.26 0.67 8.20
CA PRO A 8 1.23 -0.05 7.38
C PRO A 8 1.60 0.74 6.12
N VAL A 9 2.89 0.95 5.91
CA VAL A 9 3.40 1.77 4.80
C VAL A 9 4.56 1.10 4.07
N VAL A 10 4.72 1.45 2.80
CA VAL A 10 5.91 1.12 2.00
C VAL A 10 6.60 2.39 1.55
N ALA A 11 7.93 2.45 1.67
CA ALA A 11 8.74 3.54 1.15
C ALA A 11 9.35 3.15 -0.21
N SER A 12 9.10 3.95 -1.23
CA SER A 12 9.69 3.79 -2.57
C SER A 12 11.23 3.75 -2.50
N PRO A 13 11.90 2.78 -3.16
CA PRO A 13 13.35 2.69 -3.12
C PRO A 13 14.06 3.84 -3.86
N LEU A 14 13.35 4.53 -4.76
CA LEU A 14 13.93 5.60 -5.59
C LEU A 14 14.07 6.91 -4.82
N TYR A 15 12.98 7.38 -4.21
CA TYR A 15 12.93 8.72 -3.60
C TYR A 15 12.20 8.74 -2.25
N LYS A 16 11.99 7.57 -1.63
CA LYS A 16 11.42 7.43 -0.29
C LYS A 16 10.00 8.01 -0.12
N GLN A 17 9.25 8.23 -1.19
CA GLN A 17 7.81 8.47 -1.05
C GLN A 17 7.17 7.29 -0.34
N ARG A 18 6.33 7.58 0.64
CA ARG A 18 5.62 6.61 1.43
C ARG A 18 4.20 6.49 0.93
N TYR A 19 3.76 5.25 0.77
CA TYR A 19 2.40 4.92 0.36
C TYR A 19 1.76 4.03 1.42
N GLY A 20 0.51 4.33 1.76
CA GLY A 20 -0.30 3.46 2.62
C GLY A 20 -0.59 2.14 1.91
N LEU A 21 -0.46 1.01 2.62
CA LEU A 21 -0.75 -0.31 2.03
C LEU A 21 -2.25 -0.60 1.94
N ASP A 22 -3.07 0.09 2.74
CA ASP A 22 -4.51 -0.11 2.78
C ASP A 22 -5.22 0.47 1.54
N ASP A 23 -4.77 1.63 1.06
CA ASP A 23 -5.46 2.39 0.01
C ASP A 23 -4.54 3.00 -1.07
N GLY A 24 -3.22 2.85 -0.96
CA GLY A 24 -2.26 3.34 -1.95
C GLY A 24 -2.03 4.85 -1.94
N ARG A 25 -2.58 5.60 -0.98
CA ARG A 25 -2.40 7.06 -0.91
C ARG A 25 -0.96 7.45 -0.65
N GLY A 26 -0.49 8.52 -1.27
CA GLY A 26 0.80 9.14 -0.96
C GLY A 26 0.73 9.91 0.36
N LEU A 27 1.66 9.62 1.28
CA LEU A 27 1.74 10.27 2.59
C LEU A 27 2.62 11.52 2.58
N ASP A 28 3.54 11.61 1.63
CA ASP A 28 4.44 12.75 1.46
C ASP A 28 3.90 13.79 0.47
N ASP A 29 2.97 13.39 -0.41
CA ASP A 29 2.30 14.25 -1.38
C ASP A 29 0.89 13.71 -1.65
N ALA A 30 -0.13 14.48 -1.29
CA ALA A 30 -1.53 14.12 -1.47
C ALA A 30 -1.97 14.07 -2.95
N GLY A 31 -1.17 14.63 -3.87
CA GLY A 31 -1.37 14.51 -5.32
C GLY A 31 -0.89 13.19 -5.90
N LEU A 32 -0.15 12.38 -5.14
CA LEU A 32 0.34 11.07 -5.57
C LEU A 32 -0.49 9.96 -4.93
N ALA A 33 -0.90 9.00 -5.75
CA ALA A 33 -1.52 7.76 -5.30
C ALA A 33 -1.18 6.63 -6.27
N VAL A 34 -1.07 5.42 -5.75
CA VAL A 34 -0.97 4.20 -6.55
C VAL A 34 -2.30 3.46 -6.53
N ARG A 35 -2.58 2.68 -7.57
CA ARG A 35 -3.77 1.84 -7.59
C ARG A 35 -3.65 0.75 -6.52
N SER A 36 -4.65 0.66 -5.66
CA SER A 36 -4.86 -0.45 -4.73
C SER A 36 -5.86 -1.44 -5.32
N TRP A 37 -5.65 -2.73 -5.04
CA TRP A 37 -6.61 -3.78 -5.40
C TRP A 37 -7.05 -4.50 -4.12
N PRO A 38 -8.35 -4.80 -3.96
CA PRO A 38 -8.81 -5.65 -2.87
C PRO A 38 -8.12 -7.01 -2.96
N THR A 39 -7.60 -7.50 -1.83
CA THR A 39 -6.93 -8.79 -1.73
C THR A 39 -7.55 -9.65 -0.64
N ARG A 40 -7.41 -10.97 -0.77
CA ARG A 40 -7.91 -11.95 0.21
C ARG A 40 -6.97 -13.13 0.32
N LEU A 41 -6.89 -13.70 1.52
CA LEU A 41 -6.26 -14.99 1.79
C LEU A 41 -7.29 -16.14 1.72
N ASP A 42 -6.88 -17.24 1.08
CA ASP A 42 -7.60 -18.51 1.07
C ASP A 42 -6.60 -19.66 1.28
N GLY A 43 -6.43 -20.08 2.54
CA GLY A 43 -5.31 -20.93 2.95
C GLY A 43 -3.98 -20.24 2.69
N ASP A 44 -3.10 -20.91 1.94
CA ASP A 44 -1.78 -20.38 1.52
C ASP A 44 -1.84 -19.57 0.21
N LEU A 45 -3.03 -19.37 -0.36
CA LEU A 45 -3.22 -18.62 -1.60
C LEU A 45 -3.59 -17.16 -1.32
N VAL A 46 -2.96 -16.26 -2.08
CA VAL A 46 -3.27 -14.82 -2.12
C VAL A 46 -4.03 -14.51 -3.39
N TRP A 47 -5.23 -13.96 -3.25
CA TRP A 47 -6.10 -13.55 -4.35
C TRP A 47 -6.14 -12.03 -4.49
N ILE A 48 -6.22 -11.55 -5.74
CA ILE A 48 -6.38 -10.14 -6.10
C ILE A 48 -7.67 -9.98 -6.91
N ASN A 49 -8.50 -8.99 -6.56
CA ASN A 49 -9.67 -8.63 -7.36
C ASN A 49 -9.28 -7.59 -8.42
N LEU A 50 -9.50 -7.91 -9.70
CA LEU A 50 -9.17 -7.05 -10.84
C LEU A 50 -10.38 -6.28 -11.41
N ALA A 51 -11.59 -6.51 -10.87
CA ALA A 51 -12.84 -5.92 -11.34
C ALA A 51 -13.05 -4.48 -10.86
#